data_AF-A0A2A4R3A5-F1
#
_entry.id   AF-A0A2A4R3A5-F1
#
_cell.length_a   1.000
_cell.length_b   1.000
_cell.length_c   1.000
_cell.angle_alpha   90.00
_cell.angle_beta   90.00
_cell.angle_gamma   90.00
#
_symmetry.space_group_name_H-M   'P 1'
#
loop_
_entity.id
_entity.type
_entity.pdbx_description
1 polymer ?
#
loop_
_entity_poly.entity_id
_entity_poly.type
_entity_poly.pdbx_seq_one_letter_code
_entity_poly.pdbx_strand_id
1 'polypeptide(L)'
;MKRIKIRDSEYPVNDAQCSTFFNVKDGKTIILVTVGDHIDCKDHLGIIGMLVHEATHVWQNICEDAQDDSPSHEAQAYAMQNITMSLINAYSDTRGVDVSK
;
A
#
# COMPACT_ATOMS: atom_id res chain seq x y z
N MET A 1 16.17 3.28 0.48
CA MET A 1 15.28 3.31 1.66
C MET A 1 15.76 4.19 2.82
N LYS A 2 16.50 5.29 2.57
CA LYS A 2 17.02 6.18 3.62
C LYS A 2 15.95 6.90 4.44
N ARG A 3 14.82 7.29 3.81
CA ARG A 3 13.71 8.02 4.47
C ARG A 3 12.94 7.15 5.48
N ILE A 4 12.81 5.86 5.18
CA ILE A 4 12.19 4.85 6.06
C ILE A 4 13.20 4.14 6.97
N LYS A 5 14.47 4.59 6.97
CA LYS A 5 15.56 4.10 7.83
C LYS A 5 15.91 2.61 7.71
N ILE A 6 15.46 1.94 6.64
CA ILE A 6 15.86 0.56 6.33
C ILE A 6 17.18 0.60 5.54
N ARG A 7 18.22 -0.04 6.09
CA ARG A 7 19.59 0.01 5.56
C ARG A 7 19.96 -1.22 4.72
N ASP A 8 19.39 -2.38 5.04
CA ASP A 8 19.87 -3.68 4.56
C ASP A 8 18.84 -4.44 3.71
N SER A 9 17.85 -3.75 3.14
CA SER A 9 16.93 -4.33 2.16
C SER A 9 17.12 -3.70 0.79
N GLU A 10 16.86 -4.48 -0.27
CA GLU A 10 16.81 -3.99 -1.64
C GLU A 10 15.44 -3.37 -1.93
N TYR A 11 15.40 -2.35 -2.78
CA TYR A 11 14.13 -1.76 -3.19
C TYR A 11 13.36 -2.80 -4.02
N PRO A 12 12.05 -2.97 -3.81
CA PRO A 12 11.26 -3.93 -4.59
C PRO A 12 11.40 -3.65 -6.08
N VAL A 13 11.76 -4.67 -6.86
CA VAL A 13 11.94 -4.57 -8.31
C VAL A 13 10.76 -5.09 -9.11
N ASN A 14 9.78 -5.74 -8.45
CA ASN A 14 8.59 -6.23 -9.13
C ASN A 14 7.54 -5.13 -9.28
N ASP A 15 6.79 -5.25 -10.35
CA ASP A 15 5.69 -4.38 -10.74
C ASP A 15 4.47 -4.61 -9.84
N ALA A 16 3.85 -3.51 -9.35
CA ALA A 16 2.65 -3.53 -8.51
C ALA A 16 2.79 -4.47 -7.30
N GLN A 17 3.66 -4.12 -6.35
CA GLN A 17 3.99 -5.01 -5.23
C GLN A 17 3.75 -4.35 -3.87
N CYS A 18 2.97 -5.01 -3.01
CA CYS A 18 2.98 -4.81 -1.57
C CYS A 18 4.16 -5.60 -0.96
N SER A 19 5.17 -4.88 -0.47
CA SER A 19 6.36 -5.46 0.16
C SER A 19 6.42 -5.09 1.64
N THR A 20 6.63 -6.09 2.49
CA THR A 20 6.71 -5.91 3.95
C THR A 20 8.16 -5.98 4.40
N PHE A 21 8.57 -5.02 5.23
CA PHE A 21 9.90 -4.94 5.80
C PHE A 21 9.79 -4.77 7.31
N PHE A 22 10.61 -5.50 8.06
CA PHE A 22 10.69 -5.34 9.51
C PHE A 22 11.89 -4.46 9.87
N ASN A 23 11.65 -3.33 10.53
CA ASN A 23 12.72 -2.49 11.04
C ASN A 23 13.15 -2.95 12.44
N VAL A 24 14.24 -3.71 12.47
CA VAL A 24 14.82 -4.29 13.69
C VAL A 24 15.19 -3.23 14.75
N LYS A 25 15.43 -1.96 14.34
CA LYS A 25 15.86 -0.91 15.28
C LYS A 25 14.75 -0.29 16.10
N ASP A 26 13.55 -0.16 15.53
CA ASP A 26 12.39 0.43 16.21
C ASP A 26 11.25 -0.57 16.43
N GLY A 27 11.43 -1.81 16.00
CA GLY A 27 10.46 -2.90 16.16
C GLY A 27 9.20 -2.71 15.32
N LYS A 28 9.26 -1.88 14.28
CA LYS A 28 8.09 -1.56 13.45
C LYS A 28 8.08 -2.35 12.15
N THR A 29 6.89 -2.84 11.81
CA THR A 29 6.59 -3.34 10.48
C THR A 29 6.31 -2.19 9.53
N ILE A 30 6.94 -2.20 8.37
CA ILE A 30 6.81 -1.20 7.32
C ILE A 30 6.27 -1.91 6.09
N ILE A 31 5.16 -1.41 5.57
CA ILE A 31 4.56 -1.90 4.34
C ILE A 31 4.80 -0.86 3.25
N LEU A 32 5.36 -1.29 2.12
CA LEU A 32 5.67 -0.46 0.97
C LEU A 32 4.90 -0.97 -0.24
N VAL A 33 4.03 -0.11 -0.78
CA VAL A 33 3.33 -0.36 -2.05
C VAL A 33 4.07 0.36 -3.17
N THR A 34 4.46 -0.37 -4.21
CA THR A 34 5.12 0.17 -5.40
C THR A 34 4.20 0.09 -6.61
N VAL A 35 4.24 1.12 -7.46
CA VAL A 35 3.51 1.15 -8.73
C VAL A 35 4.51 1.33 -9.86
N GLY A 36 4.54 0.36 -10.78
CA GLY A 36 5.48 0.32 -11.89
C GLY A 36 5.25 1.43 -12.92
N ASP A 37 6.31 1.83 -13.63
CA ASP A 37 6.24 2.91 -14.62
C ASP A 37 5.52 2.51 -15.92
N HIS A 38 5.38 1.21 -16.18
CA HIS A 38 4.75 0.68 -17.38
C HIS A 38 3.20 0.74 -17.31
N ILE A 39 2.62 1.13 -16.17
CA ILE A 39 1.17 1.23 -16.00
C ILE A 39 0.65 2.44 -16.76
N ASP A 40 -0.35 2.19 -17.62
CA ASP A 40 -1.00 3.25 -18.39
C ASP A 40 -1.76 4.18 -17.45
N CYS A 41 -1.26 5.40 -17.30
CA CYS A 41 -1.87 6.43 -16.47
C CYS A 41 -3.28 6.85 -16.92
N LYS A 42 -3.69 6.46 -18.13
CA LYS A 42 -5.02 6.75 -18.70
C LYS A 42 -6.07 5.68 -18.33
N ASP A 43 -5.65 4.50 -17.88
CA ASP A 43 -6.58 3.46 -17.41
C ASP A 43 -6.91 3.66 -15.92
N HIS A 44 -7.76 4.65 -15.64
CA HIS A 44 -8.10 5.02 -14.27
C HIS A 44 -8.76 3.87 -13.50
N LEU A 45 -9.61 3.08 -14.16
CA LEU A 45 -10.28 1.94 -13.52
C LEU A 45 -9.30 0.82 -13.21
N GLY A 46 -8.38 0.51 -14.14
CA GLY A 46 -7.31 -0.46 -13.90
C GLY A 46 -6.41 -0.06 -12.73
N ILE A 47 -6.03 1.23 -12.66
CA ILE A 47 -5.24 1.77 -11.55
C ILE A 47 -6.00 1.64 -10.22
N ILE A 48 -7.25 2.08 -10.16
CA ILE A 48 -8.05 1.99 -8.93
C ILE A 48 -8.19 0.53 -8.49
N GLY A 49 -8.49 -0.38 -9.44
CA GLY A 49 -8.61 -1.81 -9.16
C GLY A 49 -7.33 -2.40 -8.58
N MET A 50 -6.17 -2.06 -9.15
CA MET A 50 -4.87 -2.47 -8.62
C MET A 50 -4.60 -1.88 -7.23
N LEU A 51 -4.88 -0.60 -6.99
CA LEU A 51 -4.67 0.00 -5.67
C LEU A 51 -5.57 -0.63 -4.59
N VAL A 52 -6.79 -1.03 -4.93
CA VAL A 52 -7.67 -1.80 -4.03
C VAL A 52 -7.11 -3.19 -3.75
N HIS A 53 -6.52 -3.84 -4.76
CA HIS A 53 -5.84 -5.13 -4.59
C HIS A 53 -4.68 -5.01 -3.59
N GLU A 54 -3.80 -4.03 -3.79
CA GLU A 54 -2.69 -3.78 -2.87
C GLU A 54 -3.15 -3.35 -1.47
N ALA A 55 -4.22 -2.56 -1.38
CA ALA A 55 -4.82 -2.19 -0.08
C ALA A 55 -5.27 -3.42 0.71
N THR A 56 -5.76 -4.45 0.02
CA THR A 56 -6.16 -5.73 0.64
C THR A 56 -4.94 -6.41 1.26
N HIS A 57 -3.81 -6.45 0.55
CA HIS A 57 -2.57 -7.00 1.08
C HIS A 57 -2.01 -6.20 2.26
N VAL A 58 -2.10 -4.87 2.21
CA VAL A 58 -1.71 -4.02 3.36
C VAL A 58 -2.55 -4.37 4.59
N TRP A 59 -3.87 -4.51 4.44
CA TRP A 59 -4.74 -4.88 5.56
C TRP A 59 -4.42 -6.27 6.11
N GLN A 60 -4.20 -7.27 5.24
CA GLN A 60 -3.81 -8.62 5.65
C GLN A 60 -2.52 -8.59 6.49
N ASN A 61 -1.49 -7.85 6.06
CA ASN A 61 -0.25 -7.71 6.80
C ASN A 61 -0.46 -7.00 8.16
N ILE A 62 -1.37 -6.03 8.25
CA ILE A 62 -1.72 -5.38 9.52
C ILE A 62 -2.38 -6.37 10.47
N CYS A 63 -3.31 -7.20 9.99
CA CYS A 63 -3.95 -8.24 10.81
C CYS A 63 -2.93 -9.27 11.31
N GLU A 64 -2.02 -9.72 10.43
CA GLU A 64 -0.95 -10.65 10.78
C GLU A 64 0.00 -10.08 11.84
N ASP A 65 0.42 -8.82 11.70
CA ASP A 65 1.27 -8.11 12.68
C ASP A 65 0.55 -7.90 14.02
N ALA A 66 -0.75 -7.61 13.97
CA ALA A 66 -1.60 -7.43 15.16
C ALA A 66 -2.03 -8.76 15.81
N GLN A 67 -1.75 -9.90 15.17
CA GLN A 67 -2.25 -11.22 15.57
C GLN A 67 -3.79 -11.26 15.72
N ASP A 68 -4.49 -10.55 14.85
CA ASP A 68 -5.95 -10.48 14.81
C ASP A 68 -6.51 -11.32 13.65
N ASP A 69 -6.86 -12.57 13.96
CA ASP A 69 -7.39 -13.52 12.97
C ASP A 69 -8.89 -13.31 12.67
N SER A 70 -9.59 -12.46 13.43
CA SER A 70 -11.03 -12.25 13.28
C SER A 70 -11.43 -10.79 13.52
N PRO A 71 -10.92 -9.85 12.70
CA PRO A 71 -11.32 -8.46 12.78
C PRO A 71 -12.83 -8.33 12.52
N SER A 72 -13.47 -7.39 13.22
CA SER A 72 -14.90 -7.14 13.01
C SER A 72 -15.17 -6.63 11.59
N HIS A 73 -16.37 -6.89 11.07
CA HIS A 73 -16.77 -6.41 9.74
C HIS A 73 -16.65 -4.89 9.61
N GLU A 74 -16.95 -4.15 10.69
CA GLU A 74 -16.84 -2.69 10.70
C GLU A 74 -15.37 -2.23 10.71
N ALA A 75 -14.51 -2.87 11.50
CA ALA A 75 -13.09 -2.58 11.51
C ALA A 75 -12.47 -2.82 10.12
N GLN A 76 -12.80 -3.94 9.48
CA GLN A 76 -12.35 -4.25 8.12
C GLN A 76 -12.85 -3.21 7.12
N ALA A 77 -14.12 -2.80 7.19
CA ALA A 77 -14.67 -1.80 6.28
C ALA A 77 -13.95 -0.45 6.40
N TYR A 78 -13.73 0.04 7.62
CA TYR A 78 -12.99 1.29 7.84
C TYR A 78 -11.53 1.18 7.43
N ALA A 79 -10.88 0.06 7.72
CA ALA A 79 -9.49 -0.16 7.32
C ALA A 79 -9.34 -0.12 5.80
N MET A 80 -10.16 -0.88 5.09
CA MET A 80 -10.14 -0.90 3.62
C MET A 80 -10.45 0.46 3.02
N GLN A 81 -11.43 1.19 3.55
CA GLN A 81 -11.73 2.55 3.11
C GLN A 81 -10.51 3.47 3.27
N ASN A 82 -9.91 3.49 4.47
CA ASN A 82 -8.81 4.39 4.79
C ASN A 82 -7.54 4.08 3.99
N ILE A 83 -7.15 2.79 3.89
CA ILE A 83 -5.96 2.37 3.14
C ILE A 83 -6.15 2.68 1.66
N THR A 84 -7.29 2.30 1.08
CA THR A 84 -7.58 2.53 -0.34
C THR A 84 -7.53 4.02 -0.69
N MET A 85 -8.24 4.85 0.08
CA MET A 85 -8.23 6.31 -0.15
C MET A 85 -6.82 6.90 -0.02
N SER A 86 -6.03 6.41 0.93
CA SER A 86 -4.64 6.86 1.12
C SER A 86 -3.75 6.48 -0.08
N LEU A 87 -3.90 5.28 -0.62
CA LEU A 87 -3.14 4.83 -1.80
C LEU A 87 -3.56 5.61 -3.06
N ILE A 88 -4.85 5.84 -3.26
CA ILE A 88 -5.37 6.66 -4.37
C ILE A 88 -4.82 8.08 -4.28
N ASN A 89 -4.90 8.72 -3.11
CA ASN A 89 -4.35 10.06 -2.92
C ASN A 89 -2.85 10.11 -3.19
N ALA A 90 -2.07 9.14 -2.67
CA ALA A 90 -0.63 9.08 -2.92
C ALA A 90 -0.29 8.90 -4.41
N TYR A 91 -1.08 8.10 -5.14
CA TYR A 91 -0.93 7.95 -6.58
C TYR A 91 -1.28 9.26 -7.32
N SER A 92 -2.41 9.89 -6.98
CA SER A 92 -2.81 11.18 -7.55
C SER A 92 -1.79 12.28 -7.28
N ASP A 93 -1.22 12.37 -6.08
CA ASP A 93 -0.22 13.39 -5.72
C ASP A 93 1.11 13.23 -6.47
N THR A 94 1.44 12.00 -6.89
CA THR A 94 2.74 11.68 -7.50
C THR A 94 2.70 11.50 -9.01
N ARG A 95 1.60 10.97 -9.56
CA ARG A 95 1.44 10.67 -10.99
C ARG A 95 0.25 11.37 -11.64
N GLY A 96 -0.62 11.99 -10.86
CA GLY A 96 -1.59 12.99 -11.27
C GLY A 96 -2.45 12.67 -12.49
N VAL A 97 -3.60 12.06 -12.25
CA VAL A 97 -4.85 12.57 -12.83
C VAL A 97 -5.66 13.17 -11.68
N ASP A 98 -5.98 14.45 -11.80
CA ASP A 98 -6.76 15.20 -10.82
C ASP A 98 -8.19 14.62 -10.74
N VAL A 99 -8.48 13.87 -9.68
CA VAL A 99 -9.80 13.25 -9.45
C VAL A 99 -10.84 14.25 -8.92
N SER A 100 -10.48 15.52 -8.74
CA SER A 100 -11.36 16.59 -8.24
C SER A 100 -12.07 17.40 -9.33
N LYS A 101 -12.03 16.96 -10.60
CA LYS A 101 -12.73 17.59 -11.73
C LYS A 101 -13.69 16.66 -12.45
#